data_AF-A0A1Y6IYN5-F1
#
_entry.id   AF-A0A1Y6IYN5-F1
#
_cell.length_a   1.000
_cell.length_b   1.000
_cell.length_c   1.000
_cell.angle_alpha   90.00
_cell.angle_beta   90.00
_cell.angle_gamma   90.00
#
_symmetry.space_group_name_H-M   'P 1'
#
loop_
_entity.id
_entity.type
_entity.pdbx_description
1 polymer ?
#
loop_
_entity_poly.entity_id
_entity_poly.type
_entity_poly.pdbx_seq_one_letter_code
_entity_poly.pdbx_strand_id
1 'polypeptide(L)'
;MKINKRLIYRTLFTLVGIVILGVGGFMAYLMIPSGFQSRQAEGPKVLTELLKMAEESQPFNPDPYISSTYRPGDPLYEPLLYIQRHRQGLAEELLKPLVEQGNADAMYWLAQITYRDNYYSGGPAAELFQKSAELGNPYAALRLDSDNYECRRRMSSYCDQKWGELGRKLLQERADKGDKKAEYYLLQYDENSSEEVHKKLEKLVTENAKNHYYQPLMRLVYDYTSRFYLPFLEQDEPLSAEKKN
;
A
#
# COMPACT_ATOMS: atom_id res chain seq x y z
N MET A 1 29.22 44.32 33.61
CA MET A 1 27.84 43.88 33.94
C MET A 1 27.92 42.72 34.92
N LYS A 2 27.57 42.90 36.21
CA LYS A 2 27.65 41.84 37.22
C LYS A 2 26.41 40.95 37.12
N ILE A 3 26.59 39.76 36.56
CA ILE A 3 25.52 38.78 36.40
C ILE A 3 25.07 38.29 37.78
N ASN A 4 23.77 38.38 38.06
CA ASN A 4 23.18 37.92 39.31
C ASN A 4 23.12 36.38 39.32
N LYS A 5 24.17 35.75 39.85
CA LYS A 5 24.28 34.29 39.96
C LYS A 5 23.07 33.66 40.66
N ARG A 6 22.45 34.36 41.63
CA ARG A 6 21.27 33.89 42.35
C ARG A 6 20.03 33.82 41.45
N LEU A 7 19.89 34.78 40.52
CA LEU A 7 18.85 34.78 39.51
C LEU A 7 19.08 33.64 38.50
N ILE A 8 20.32 33.46 38.03
CA ILE A 8 20.67 32.35 37.12
C ILE A 8 20.37 31.00 37.77
N TYR A 9 20.81 30.76 39.01
CA TYR A 9 20.53 29.49 39.68
C TYR A 9 19.04 29.25 39.89
N ARG A 10 18.25 30.29 40.20
CA ARG A 10 16.79 30.17 40.28
C ARG A 10 16.18 29.78 38.93
N THR A 11 16.56 30.47 37.86
CA THR A 11 16.07 30.17 36.50
C THR A 11 16.47 28.76 36.06
N LEU A 12 17.69 28.34 36.35
CA LEU A 12 18.19 26.99 36.02
C LEU A 12 17.44 25.90 36.80
N PHE A 13 17.19 26.15 38.09
CA PHE A 13 16.43 25.22 38.93
C PHE A 13 14.97 25.10 38.48
N THR A 14 14.34 26.20 38.07
CA THR A 14 12.98 26.15 37.47
C THR A 14 12.96 25.41 36.14
N LEU A 15 13.95 25.62 35.27
CA LEU A 15 14.02 24.89 33.98
C LEU A 15 14.24 23.39 34.19
N VAL A 16 15.11 22.99 35.13
CA VAL A 16 15.31 21.58 35.50
C VAL A 16 14.02 21.00 36.08
N GLY A 17 13.30 21.74 36.94
CA GLY A 17 12.00 21.32 37.46
C GLY A 17 10.95 21.10 36.37
N ILE A 18 10.89 21.97 35.37
CA ILE A 18 9.98 21.83 34.21
C ILE A 18 10.34 20.60 33.38
N VAL A 19 11.63 20.37 33.12
CA VAL A 19 12.09 19.18 32.38
C VAL A 19 11.77 17.89 33.13
N ILE A 20 11.99 17.85 34.46
CA ILE A 20 11.66 16.67 35.27
C ILE A 20 10.16 16.41 35.27
N LEU A 21 9.32 17.44 35.39
CA LEU A 21 7.87 17.30 35.32
C LEU A 21 7.39 16.86 33.94
N GLY A 22 7.98 17.40 32.87
CA GLY A 22 7.68 17.01 31.49
C GLY A 22 8.06 15.56 31.19
N VAL A 23 9.28 15.15 31.55
CA VAL A 23 9.74 13.77 31.38
C VAL A 23 8.97 12.81 32.27
N GLY A 24 8.72 13.17 33.53
CA GLY A 24 7.94 12.36 34.46
C GLY A 24 6.49 12.17 34.01
N GLY A 25 5.84 13.24 33.54
CA GLY A 25 4.50 13.18 32.96
C GLY A 25 4.44 12.33 31.69
N PHE A 26 5.43 12.46 30.80
CA PHE A 26 5.52 11.65 29.59
C PHE A 26 5.76 10.16 29.90
N MET A 27 6.65 9.84 30.84
CA MET A 27 6.89 8.46 31.26
C MET A 27 5.66 7.84 31.93
N ALA A 28 4.93 8.61 32.76
CA ALA A 28 3.66 8.17 33.33
C ALA A 28 2.61 7.92 32.23
N TYR A 29 2.50 8.80 31.24
CA TYR A 29 1.62 8.62 30.08
C TYR A 29 1.94 7.36 29.29
N LEU A 30 3.23 7.06 29.03
CA LEU A 30 3.66 5.83 28.35
C LEU A 30 3.41 4.56 29.18
N MET A 31 3.29 4.66 30.50
CA MET A 31 2.95 3.54 31.38
C MET A 31 1.44 3.28 31.51
N ILE A 32 0.59 4.19 31.03
CA ILE A 32 -0.86 3.95 30.96
C ILE A 32 -1.10 2.97 29.81
N PRO A 33 -1.60 1.74 30.07
CA PRO A 33 -1.88 0.79 29.02
C PRO A 33 -2.94 1.36 28.07
N SER A 34 -2.68 1.25 26.77
CA SER A 34 -3.70 1.56 25.76
C SER A 34 -4.92 0.66 25.95
N GLY A 35 -6.08 1.11 25.47
CA GLY A 35 -7.30 0.28 25.51
C GLY A 35 -7.10 -1.11 24.88
N PHE A 36 -6.25 -1.20 23.84
CA PHE A 36 -5.84 -2.48 23.26
C PHE A 36 -5.04 -3.35 24.24
N GLN A 37 -4.03 -2.80 24.92
CA GLN A 37 -3.23 -3.52 25.92
C GLN A 37 -4.04 -3.95 27.13
N SER A 38 -4.94 -3.09 27.62
CA SER A 38 -5.87 -3.43 28.71
C SER A 38 -6.78 -4.59 28.32
N ARG A 39 -7.37 -4.55 27.11
CA ARG A 39 -8.19 -5.66 26.59
C ARG A 39 -7.35 -6.92 26.40
N GLN A 40 -6.14 -6.82 25.88
CA GLN A 40 -5.27 -8.00 25.72
C GLN A 40 -4.94 -8.67 27.07
N ALA A 41 -4.76 -7.88 28.14
CA ALA A 41 -4.48 -8.38 29.49
C ALA A 41 -5.64 -9.18 30.13
N GLU A 42 -6.88 -9.00 29.66
CA GLU A 42 -8.04 -9.81 30.06
C GLU A 42 -7.96 -11.27 29.56
N GLY A 43 -6.99 -11.57 28.68
CA GLY A 43 -6.63 -12.93 28.30
C GLY A 43 -7.62 -13.61 27.33
N PRO A 44 -7.76 -14.96 27.37
CA PRO A 44 -8.54 -15.73 26.39
C PRO A 44 -10.01 -15.32 26.25
N LYS A 45 -10.58 -14.70 27.31
CA LYS A 45 -11.96 -14.19 27.30
C LYS A 45 -12.21 -13.21 26.16
N VAL A 46 -11.24 -12.35 25.86
CA VAL A 46 -11.38 -11.36 24.77
C VAL A 46 -11.41 -12.03 23.41
N LEU A 47 -10.66 -13.12 23.21
CA LEU A 47 -10.74 -13.90 21.98
C LEU A 47 -12.12 -14.54 21.82
N THR A 48 -12.69 -15.10 22.89
CA THR A 48 -14.05 -15.65 22.88
C THR A 48 -15.10 -14.57 22.59
N GLU A 49 -14.98 -13.38 23.17
CA GLU A 49 -15.86 -12.25 22.88
C GLU A 49 -15.75 -11.79 21.43
N LEU A 50 -14.53 -11.71 20.88
CA LEU A 50 -14.29 -11.35 19.48
C LEU A 50 -14.85 -12.39 18.51
N LEU A 51 -14.69 -13.69 18.81
CA LEU A 51 -15.27 -14.78 18.02
C LEU A 51 -16.80 -14.74 18.05
N LYS A 52 -17.39 -14.53 19.23
CA LYS A 52 -18.83 -14.37 19.37
C LYS A 52 -19.35 -13.17 18.60
N MET A 53 -18.68 -12.02 18.68
CA MET A 53 -19.03 -10.84 17.88
C MET A 53 -18.91 -11.11 16.38
N ALA A 54 -17.91 -11.88 15.93
CA ALA A 54 -17.78 -12.26 14.53
C ALA A 54 -18.91 -13.20 14.07
N GLU A 55 -19.29 -14.19 14.89
CA GLU A 55 -20.42 -15.09 14.63
C GLU A 55 -21.76 -14.37 14.59
N GLU A 56 -21.96 -13.38 15.49
CA GLU A 56 -23.17 -12.58 15.57
C GLU A 56 -23.20 -11.42 14.56
N SER A 57 -22.04 -11.07 13.98
CA SER A 57 -21.97 -9.98 13.01
C SER A 57 -22.67 -10.38 11.72
N GLN A 58 -23.58 -9.54 11.24
CA GLN A 58 -23.96 -9.61 9.85
C GLN A 58 -22.75 -9.16 9.01
N PRO A 59 -22.35 -9.93 7.98
CA PRO A 59 -21.34 -9.47 7.06
C PRO A 59 -21.81 -8.14 6.49
N PHE A 60 -21.09 -7.06 6.80
CA PHE A 60 -21.34 -5.75 6.18
C PHE A 60 -21.30 -5.86 4.65
N ASN A 61 -20.54 -6.84 4.14
CA ASN A 61 -20.58 -7.30 2.78
C ASN A 61 -20.81 -8.82 2.72
N PRO A 62 -21.87 -9.29 2.04
CA PRO A 62 -22.14 -10.73 1.90
C PRO A 62 -21.09 -11.46 1.04
N ASP A 63 -20.24 -10.74 0.30
CA ASP A 63 -19.14 -11.29 -0.48
C ASP A 63 -17.84 -11.37 0.35
N PRO A 64 -17.43 -12.57 0.82
CA PRO A 64 -16.23 -12.73 1.64
C PRO A 64 -14.92 -12.51 0.86
N TYR A 65 -14.98 -12.40 -0.47
CA TYR A 65 -13.82 -12.23 -1.34
C TYR A 65 -13.80 -10.87 -2.03
N ILE A 66 -14.57 -9.91 -1.52
CA ILE A 66 -14.70 -8.56 -2.09
C ILE A 66 -13.35 -7.87 -2.33
N SER A 67 -12.35 -8.15 -1.49
CA SER A 67 -11.01 -7.57 -1.59
C SER A 67 -10.11 -8.22 -2.66
N SER A 68 -10.62 -9.15 -3.46
CA SER A 68 -9.86 -9.88 -4.46
C SER A 68 -10.51 -9.79 -5.84
N THR A 69 -9.71 -9.40 -6.84
CA THR A 69 -10.10 -9.46 -8.25
C THR A 69 -10.18 -10.90 -8.77
N TYR A 70 -9.42 -11.80 -8.15
CA TYR A 70 -9.45 -13.24 -8.45
C TYR A 70 -10.39 -13.93 -7.47
N ARG A 71 -11.15 -14.92 -7.93
CA ARG A 71 -12.13 -15.65 -7.11
C ARG A 71 -11.70 -17.11 -6.94
N PRO A 72 -12.19 -17.83 -5.91
CA PRO A 72 -11.99 -19.27 -5.83
C PRO A 72 -12.35 -19.96 -7.15
N GLY A 73 -11.48 -20.83 -7.64
CA GLY A 73 -11.58 -21.46 -8.96
C GLY A 73 -10.73 -20.79 -10.04
N ASP A 74 -10.30 -19.54 -9.85
CA ASP A 74 -9.26 -18.93 -10.68
C ASP A 74 -7.89 -19.49 -10.28
N PRO A 75 -7.05 -19.98 -11.22
CA PRO A 75 -5.72 -20.51 -10.91
C PRO A 75 -4.81 -19.55 -10.16
N LEU A 76 -5.03 -18.24 -10.26
CA LEU A 76 -4.25 -17.21 -9.58
C LEU A 76 -4.78 -16.87 -8.17
N TYR A 77 -5.97 -17.32 -7.79
CA TYR A 77 -6.58 -16.96 -6.51
C TYR A 77 -5.72 -17.39 -5.30
N GLU A 78 -5.43 -18.68 -5.20
CA GLU A 78 -4.65 -19.24 -4.08
C GLU A 78 -3.21 -18.71 -4.00
N PRO A 79 -2.41 -18.66 -5.09
CA PRO A 79 -1.06 -18.11 -4.99
C PRO A 79 -1.06 -16.64 -4.56
N LEU A 80 -2.00 -15.81 -5.02
CA LEU A 80 -2.06 -14.41 -4.58
C LEU A 80 -2.48 -14.29 -3.11
N LEU A 81 -3.38 -15.15 -2.65
CA LEU A 81 -3.74 -15.23 -1.23
C LEU A 81 -2.51 -15.60 -0.38
N TYR A 82 -1.66 -16.50 -0.84
CA TYR A 82 -0.40 -16.82 -0.16
C TYR A 82 0.59 -15.64 -0.16
N ILE A 83 0.70 -14.88 -1.25
CA ILE A 83 1.52 -13.66 -1.29
C ILE A 83 1.04 -12.66 -0.23
N GLN A 84 -0.28 -12.41 -0.16
CA GLN A 84 -0.88 -11.49 0.83
C GLN A 84 -0.61 -11.93 2.27
N ARG A 85 -0.52 -13.24 2.51
CA ARG A 85 -0.26 -13.84 3.83
C ARG A 85 1.23 -14.05 4.12
N HIS A 86 2.12 -13.47 3.30
CA HIS A 86 3.57 -13.61 3.43
C HIS A 86 4.05 -15.07 3.41
N ARG A 87 3.42 -15.91 2.58
CA ARG A 87 3.79 -17.31 2.35
C ARG A 87 4.32 -17.50 0.92
N GLN A 88 5.42 -16.82 0.61
CA GLN A 88 5.95 -16.75 -0.76
C GLN A 88 6.34 -18.12 -1.33
N GLY A 89 6.89 -19.03 -0.50
CA GLY A 89 7.26 -20.38 -0.96
C GLY A 89 6.06 -21.18 -1.49
N LEU A 90 4.91 -21.12 -0.80
CA LEU A 90 3.67 -21.77 -1.25
C LEU A 90 3.11 -21.09 -2.51
N ALA A 91 3.21 -19.76 -2.59
CA ALA A 91 2.82 -19.04 -3.80
C ALA A 91 3.68 -19.44 -5.00
N GLU A 92 4.99 -19.58 -4.82
CA GLU A 92 5.93 -19.98 -5.88
C GLU A 92 5.64 -21.40 -6.38
N GLU A 93 5.36 -22.35 -5.50
CA GLU A 93 4.97 -23.72 -5.87
C GLU A 93 3.73 -23.75 -6.78
N LEU A 94 2.75 -22.89 -6.52
CA LEU A 94 1.53 -22.80 -7.33
C LEU A 94 1.69 -21.97 -8.60
N LEU A 95 2.57 -20.96 -8.61
CA LEU A 95 2.80 -20.10 -9.77
C LEU A 95 3.66 -20.78 -10.85
N LYS A 96 4.64 -21.61 -10.46
CA LYS A 96 5.56 -22.26 -11.41
C LYS A 96 4.86 -23.05 -12.53
N PRO A 97 3.89 -23.95 -12.25
CA PRO A 97 3.18 -24.66 -13.30
C PRO A 97 2.41 -23.72 -14.25
N LEU A 98 1.85 -22.62 -13.74
CA LEU A 98 1.15 -21.62 -14.56
C LEU A 98 2.12 -20.85 -15.47
N VAL A 99 3.33 -20.56 -14.97
CA VAL A 99 4.42 -19.96 -15.76
C VAL A 99 4.85 -20.89 -16.89
N GLU A 100 5.01 -22.18 -16.62
CA GLU A 100 5.33 -23.20 -17.64
C GLU A 100 4.24 -23.32 -18.71
N GLN A 101 2.98 -23.08 -18.35
CA GLN A 101 1.85 -23.02 -19.27
C GLN A 101 1.73 -21.70 -20.04
N GLY A 102 2.66 -20.75 -19.85
CA GLY A 102 2.64 -19.47 -20.55
C GLY A 102 1.65 -18.45 -19.98
N ASN A 103 1.23 -18.58 -18.72
CA ASN A 103 0.34 -17.59 -18.11
C ASN A 103 1.11 -16.30 -17.78
N ALA A 104 0.81 -15.23 -18.51
CA ALA A 104 1.50 -13.93 -18.37
C ALA A 104 1.34 -13.32 -16.97
N ASP A 105 0.16 -13.44 -16.35
CA ASP A 105 -0.09 -12.91 -15.01
C ASP A 105 0.66 -13.70 -13.93
N ALA A 106 0.75 -15.03 -14.07
CA ALA A 106 1.56 -15.85 -13.18
C ALA A 106 3.05 -15.50 -13.27
N MET A 107 3.55 -15.22 -14.49
CA MET A 107 4.92 -14.73 -14.68
C MET A 107 5.15 -13.39 -13.97
N TYR A 108 4.20 -12.46 -14.07
CA TYR A 108 4.27 -11.19 -13.35
C TYR A 108 4.33 -11.40 -11.83
N TRP A 109 3.46 -12.23 -11.27
CA TRP A 109 3.43 -12.46 -9.82
C TRP A 109 4.66 -13.22 -9.31
N LEU A 110 5.14 -14.21 -10.06
CA LEU A 110 6.38 -14.90 -9.73
C LEU A 110 7.57 -13.93 -9.81
N ALA A 111 7.63 -13.07 -10.84
CA ALA A 111 8.66 -12.04 -10.95
C ALA A 111 8.66 -11.10 -9.74
N GLN A 112 7.49 -10.72 -9.22
CA GLN A 112 7.36 -9.86 -8.03
C GLN A 112 7.89 -10.56 -6.77
N ILE A 113 7.64 -11.86 -6.61
CA ILE A 113 8.22 -12.66 -5.51
C ILE A 113 9.73 -12.72 -5.67
N THR A 114 10.23 -13.13 -6.84
CA THR A 114 11.66 -13.25 -7.14
C THR A 114 12.38 -11.92 -6.93
N TYR A 115 11.82 -10.79 -7.39
CA TYR A 115 12.41 -9.47 -7.21
C TYR A 115 12.61 -9.11 -5.73
N ARG A 116 11.71 -9.57 -4.85
CA ARG A 116 11.73 -9.25 -3.42
C ARG A 116 12.53 -10.25 -2.59
N ASP A 117 12.92 -11.38 -3.16
CA ASP A 117 13.62 -12.45 -2.46
C ASP A 117 14.97 -11.97 -1.89
N ASN A 118 15.83 -11.43 -2.75
CA ASN A 118 17.09 -10.82 -2.33
C ASN A 118 17.58 -9.76 -3.33
N TYR A 119 18.70 -9.10 -2.97
CA TYR A 119 19.26 -8.00 -3.77
C TYR A 119 19.70 -8.44 -5.18
N TYR A 120 20.19 -9.67 -5.33
CA TYR A 120 20.74 -10.22 -6.57
C TYR A 120 19.69 -10.87 -7.48
N SER A 121 18.46 -11.07 -7.00
CA SER A 121 17.36 -11.66 -7.78
C SER A 121 16.78 -10.75 -8.87
N GLY A 122 17.41 -9.60 -9.14
CA GLY A 122 16.97 -8.65 -10.15
C GLY A 122 16.95 -9.21 -11.56
N GLY A 123 18.03 -9.87 -12.00
CA GLY A 123 18.11 -10.48 -13.33
C GLY A 123 17.02 -11.55 -13.57
N PRO A 124 16.93 -12.58 -12.71
CA PRO A 124 15.87 -13.59 -12.82
C PRO A 124 14.45 -13.03 -12.80
N ALA A 125 14.19 -12.01 -11.97
CA ALA A 125 12.89 -11.33 -11.96
C ALA A 125 12.64 -10.59 -13.27
N ALA A 126 13.64 -9.91 -13.82
CA ALA A 126 13.55 -9.18 -15.08
C ALA A 126 13.22 -10.09 -16.26
N GLU A 127 13.79 -11.29 -16.32
CA GLU A 127 13.46 -12.28 -17.36
C GLU A 127 11.98 -12.70 -17.31
N LEU A 128 11.43 -12.88 -16.11
CA LEU A 128 10.01 -13.19 -15.92
C LEU A 128 9.12 -12.00 -16.29
N PHE A 129 9.49 -10.78 -15.90
CA PHE A 129 8.77 -9.57 -16.33
C PHE A 129 8.81 -9.41 -17.86
N GLN A 130 9.95 -9.67 -18.49
CA GLN A 130 10.10 -9.56 -19.94
C GLN A 130 9.16 -10.54 -20.65
N LYS A 131 9.18 -11.82 -20.27
CA LYS A 131 8.28 -12.83 -20.85
C LYS A 131 6.81 -12.49 -20.63
N SER A 132 6.47 -12.03 -19.43
CA SER A 132 5.11 -11.57 -19.09
C SER A 132 4.67 -10.38 -19.96
N ALA A 133 5.56 -9.41 -20.19
CA ALA A 133 5.32 -8.25 -21.04
C ALA A 133 5.15 -8.63 -22.51
N GLU A 134 6.00 -9.52 -23.03
CA GLU A 134 5.92 -10.06 -24.40
C GLU A 134 4.58 -10.80 -24.65
N LEU A 135 4.02 -11.42 -23.61
CA LEU A 135 2.70 -12.06 -23.63
C LEU A 135 1.53 -11.10 -23.37
N GLY A 136 1.78 -9.78 -23.28
CA GLY A 136 0.74 -8.77 -23.20
C GLY A 136 0.31 -8.36 -21.79
N ASN A 137 1.13 -8.60 -20.76
CA ASN A 137 0.91 -8.03 -19.43
C ASN A 137 1.47 -6.59 -19.37
N PRO A 138 0.60 -5.56 -19.28
CA PRO A 138 1.04 -4.16 -19.25
C PRO A 138 1.84 -3.82 -18.00
N TYR A 139 1.50 -4.43 -16.87
CA TYR A 139 2.15 -4.14 -15.59
C TYR A 139 3.59 -4.66 -15.56
N ALA A 140 3.85 -5.78 -16.22
CA ALA A 140 5.19 -6.31 -16.42
C ALA A 140 6.01 -5.43 -17.36
N ALA A 141 5.40 -4.92 -18.43
CA ALA A 141 6.06 -3.98 -19.35
C ALA A 141 6.44 -2.68 -18.62
N LEU A 142 5.51 -2.05 -17.91
CA LEU A 142 5.78 -0.84 -17.12
C LEU A 142 6.82 -1.05 -16.01
N ARG A 143 6.97 -2.29 -15.53
CA ARG A 143 8.01 -2.67 -14.57
C ARG A 143 9.42 -2.57 -15.16
N LEU A 144 9.54 -2.74 -16.48
CA LEU A 144 10.79 -2.68 -17.26
C LEU A 144 10.99 -1.34 -17.99
N ASP A 145 10.09 -0.37 -17.78
CA ASP A 145 10.28 1.00 -18.29
C ASP A 145 11.60 1.59 -17.76
N SER A 146 12.37 2.26 -18.61
CA SER A 146 13.58 3.00 -18.22
C SER A 146 13.32 4.04 -17.15
N ASP A 147 12.10 4.59 -17.08
CA ASP A 147 11.69 5.57 -16.07
C ASP A 147 11.31 4.92 -14.74
N ASN A 148 11.16 3.59 -14.69
CA ASN A 148 10.88 2.86 -13.46
C ASN A 148 12.13 2.80 -12.54
N TYR A 149 12.03 3.42 -11.36
CA TYR A 149 13.12 3.45 -10.36
C TYR A 149 13.61 2.05 -9.97
N GLU A 150 12.67 1.14 -9.68
CA GLU A 150 12.99 -0.22 -9.24
C GLU A 150 13.65 -1.04 -10.36
N CYS A 151 13.31 -0.75 -11.62
CA CYS A 151 14.02 -1.29 -12.78
C CYS A 151 15.47 -0.79 -12.78
N ARG A 152 15.70 0.53 -12.81
CA ARG A 152 17.05 1.11 -12.85
C ARG A 152 17.93 0.64 -11.68
N ARG A 153 17.33 0.43 -10.51
CA ARG A 153 18.05 0.05 -9.30
C ARG A 153 18.63 -1.37 -9.36
N ARG A 154 17.89 -2.36 -9.88
CA ARG A 154 18.27 -3.78 -9.76
C ARG A 154 18.08 -4.62 -11.03
N MET A 155 17.52 -4.05 -12.09
CA MET A 155 17.23 -4.72 -13.36
C MET A 155 17.73 -3.88 -14.55
N SER A 156 18.72 -3.01 -14.34
CA SER A 156 19.14 -1.95 -15.27
C SER A 156 19.43 -2.44 -16.69
N SER A 157 19.99 -3.64 -16.86
CA SER A 157 20.28 -4.24 -18.17
C SER A 157 19.03 -4.62 -18.98
N TYR A 158 17.86 -4.68 -18.35
CA TYR A 158 16.58 -5.02 -18.98
C TYR A 158 15.68 -3.80 -19.19
N CYS A 159 16.05 -2.65 -18.59
CA CYS A 159 15.23 -1.45 -18.65
C CYS A 159 15.36 -0.77 -20.01
N ASP A 160 14.22 -0.47 -20.62
CA ASP A 160 14.18 0.14 -21.96
C ASP A 160 12.87 0.93 -22.10
N GLN A 161 12.94 2.11 -22.71
CA GLN A 161 11.79 2.96 -22.95
C GLN A 161 10.70 2.23 -23.75
N LYS A 162 11.07 1.30 -24.63
CA LYS A 162 10.11 0.49 -25.41
C LYS A 162 9.11 -0.25 -24.53
N TRP A 163 9.51 -0.64 -23.32
CA TRP A 163 8.64 -1.35 -22.38
C TRP A 163 7.60 -0.42 -21.77
N GLY A 164 7.97 0.83 -21.50
CA GLY A 164 7.04 1.89 -21.12
C GLY A 164 5.98 2.15 -22.18
N GLU A 165 6.42 2.27 -23.44
CA GLU A 165 5.54 2.47 -24.60
C GLU A 165 4.59 1.29 -24.80
N LEU A 166 5.11 0.06 -24.73
CA LEU A 166 4.29 -1.16 -24.81
C LEU A 166 3.27 -1.23 -23.67
N GLY A 167 3.70 -0.99 -22.43
CA GLY A 167 2.83 -1.04 -21.25
C GLY A 167 1.68 -0.05 -21.34
N ARG A 168 1.96 1.21 -21.71
CA ARG A 168 0.93 2.25 -21.91
C ARG A 168 -0.02 1.91 -23.05
N LYS A 169 0.50 1.39 -24.17
CA LYS A 169 -0.33 0.93 -25.30
C LYS A 169 -1.29 -0.18 -24.87
N LEU A 170 -0.80 -1.21 -24.18
CA LEU A 170 -1.61 -2.33 -23.68
C LEU A 170 -2.66 -1.86 -22.67
N LEU A 171 -2.34 -0.91 -21.80
CA LEU A 171 -3.33 -0.31 -20.90
C LEU A 171 -4.39 0.46 -21.69
N GLN A 172 -4.02 1.24 -22.70
CA GLN A 172 -4.97 1.97 -23.54
C GLN A 172 -5.94 1.01 -24.24
N GLU A 173 -5.44 -0.07 -24.83
CA GLU A 173 -6.28 -1.09 -25.46
C GLU A 173 -7.26 -1.77 -24.49
N ARG A 174 -6.87 -1.94 -23.21
CA ARG A 174 -7.76 -2.47 -22.16
C ARG A 174 -8.78 -1.42 -21.73
N ALA A 175 -8.36 -0.17 -21.54
CA ALA A 175 -9.21 0.95 -21.19
C ALA A 175 -10.30 1.20 -22.25
N ASP A 176 -9.95 1.13 -23.53
CA ASP A 176 -10.88 1.26 -24.66
C ASP A 176 -11.96 0.16 -24.66
N LYS A 177 -11.69 -0.99 -24.02
CA LYS A 177 -12.62 -2.10 -23.79
C LYS A 177 -13.39 -1.99 -22.47
N GLY A 178 -13.24 -0.90 -21.73
CA GLY A 178 -13.93 -0.63 -20.47
C GLY A 178 -13.19 -1.13 -19.22
N ASP A 179 -11.92 -1.51 -19.31
CA ASP A 179 -11.11 -1.86 -18.13
C ASP A 179 -10.80 -0.60 -17.29
N LYS A 180 -11.60 -0.41 -16.23
CA LYS A 180 -11.45 0.71 -15.29
C LYS A 180 -10.15 0.70 -14.52
N LYS A 181 -9.56 -0.49 -14.31
CA LYS A 181 -8.25 -0.59 -13.69
C LYS A 181 -7.21 -0.02 -14.65
N ALA A 182 -7.28 -0.37 -15.93
CA ALA A 182 -6.37 0.18 -16.93
C ALA A 182 -6.52 1.70 -17.09
N GLU A 183 -7.75 2.23 -17.12
CA GLU A 183 -8.01 3.68 -17.12
C GLU A 183 -7.36 4.38 -15.92
N TYR A 184 -7.43 3.78 -14.73
CA TYR A 184 -6.79 4.30 -13.52
C TYR A 184 -5.26 4.31 -13.63
N TYR A 185 -4.64 3.22 -14.07
CA TYR A 185 -3.18 3.16 -14.23
C TYR A 185 -2.64 4.13 -15.28
N LEU A 186 -3.41 4.44 -16.33
CA LEU A 186 -3.04 5.49 -17.29
C LEU A 186 -3.07 6.87 -16.64
N LEU A 187 -4.05 7.15 -15.77
CA LEU A 187 -4.18 8.44 -15.11
C LEU A 187 -3.12 8.70 -14.03
N GLN A 188 -2.58 7.67 -13.39
CA GLN A 188 -1.57 7.80 -12.31
C GLN A 188 -0.35 8.63 -12.73
N TYR A 189 -0.01 8.65 -14.02
CA TYR A 189 1.11 9.44 -14.54
C TYR A 189 0.85 10.95 -14.51
N ASP A 190 -0.42 11.38 -14.46
CA ASP A 190 -0.83 12.78 -14.51
C ASP A 190 -1.62 13.21 -13.26
N GLU A 191 -1.78 12.35 -12.24
CA GLU A 191 -2.79 12.49 -11.17
C GLU A 191 -2.70 13.81 -10.37
N ASN A 192 -1.54 14.45 -10.33
CA ASN A 192 -1.27 15.69 -9.60
C ASN A 192 -1.24 16.94 -10.49
N SER A 193 -1.66 16.84 -11.74
CA SER A 193 -1.50 17.92 -12.73
C SER A 193 -2.56 19.04 -12.63
N SER A 194 -3.85 18.70 -12.49
CA SER A 194 -4.93 19.69 -12.44
C SER A 194 -6.13 19.22 -11.60
N GLU A 195 -7.01 20.17 -11.22
CA GLU A 195 -8.28 19.87 -10.53
C GLU A 195 -9.17 18.94 -11.37
N GLU A 196 -9.21 19.14 -12.69
CA GLU A 196 -9.97 18.30 -13.61
C GLU A 196 -9.45 16.86 -13.63
N VAL A 197 -8.12 16.69 -13.59
CA VAL A 197 -7.50 15.36 -13.48
C VAL A 197 -7.82 14.72 -12.14
N HIS A 198 -7.82 15.49 -11.05
CA HIS A 198 -8.22 14.99 -9.74
C HIS A 198 -9.69 14.53 -9.70
N LYS A 199 -10.62 15.30 -10.28
CA LYS A 199 -12.03 14.88 -10.42
C LYS A 199 -12.16 13.58 -11.21
N LYS A 200 -11.35 13.40 -12.26
CA LYS A 200 -11.30 12.15 -13.03
C LYS A 200 -10.75 10.99 -12.19
N LEU A 201 -9.73 11.23 -11.36
CA LEU A 201 -9.20 10.26 -10.41
C LEU A 201 -10.28 9.79 -9.43
N GLU A 202 -11.01 10.71 -8.78
CA GLU A 202 -12.10 10.39 -7.86
C GLU A 202 -13.20 9.54 -8.52
N LYS A 203 -13.58 9.88 -9.75
CA LYS A 203 -14.53 9.09 -10.55
C LYS A 203 -14.00 7.68 -10.77
N LEU A 204 -12.75 7.53 -11.21
CA LEU A 204 -12.15 6.21 -11.46
C LEU A 204 -11.98 5.40 -10.18
N VAL A 205 -11.65 6.01 -9.05
CA VAL A 205 -11.61 5.36 -7.74
C VAL A 205 -12.96 4.75 -7.41
N THR A 206 -14.04 5.50 -7.62
CA THR A 206 -15.41 5.03 -7.38
C THR A 206 -15.81 3.90 -8.35
N GLU A 207 -15.51 4.04 -9.64
CA GLU A 207 -15.81 3.02 -10.65
C GLU A 207 -15.04 1.71 -10.41
N ASN A 208 -13.77 1.79 -10.02
CA ASN A 208 -12.96 0.63 -9.67
C ASN A 208 -13.46 -0.07 -8.41
N ALA A 209 -13.86 0.69 -7.38
CA ALA A 209 -14.43 0.12 -6.15
C ALA A 209 -15.75 -0.62 -6.43
N LYS A 210 -16.60 -0.11 -7.33
CA LYS A 210 -17.81 -0.81 -7.81
C LYS A 210 -17.49 -2.11 -8.53
N ASN A 211 -16.35 -2.18 -9.21
CA ASN A 211 -15.83 -3.37 -9.89
C ASN A 211 -14.91 -4.23 -9.00
N HIS A 212 -15.03 -4.10 -7.68
CA HIS A 212 -14.28 -4.89 -6.69
C HIS A 212 -12.75 -4.70 -6.71
N TYR A 213 -12.26 -3.60 -7.29
CA TYR A 213 -10.85 -3.22 -7.24
C TYR A 213 -10.65 -2.01 -6.32
N TYR A 214 -10.30 -2.29 -5.06
CA TYR A 214 -10.25 -1.28 -3.99
C TYR A 214 -8.89 -0.61 -3.80
N GLN A 215 -7.84 -1.07 -4.49
CA GLN A 215 -6.50 -0.47 -4.34
C GLN A 215 -6.48 1.05 -4.59
N PRO A 216 -7.18 1.60 -5.62
CA PRO A 216 -7.24 3.04 -5.84
C PRO A 216 -7.87 3.79 -4.67
N LEU A 217 -8.94 3.23 -4.09
CA LEU A 217 -9.60 3.80 -2.92
C LEU A 217 -8.67 3.81 -1.70
N MET A 218 -7.98 2.69 -1.44
CA MET A 218 -7.04 2.60 -0.33
C MET A 218 -5.87 3.58 -0.49
N ARG A 219 -5.39 3.78 -1.73
CA ARG A 219 -4.36 4.77 -2.03
C ARG A 219 -4.86 6.19 -1.76
N LEU A 220 -6.05 6.53 -2.26
CA LEU A 220 -6.66 7.84 -2.02
C LEU A 220 -6.83 8.11 -0.51
N VAL A 221 -7.37 7.14 0.24
CA VAL A 221 -7.52 7.24 1.70
C VAL A 221 -6.15 7.43 2.38
N TYR A 222 -5.13 6.68 1.97
CA TYR A 222 -3.78 6.85 2.50
C TYR A 222 -3.27 8.27 2.27
N ASP A 223 -3.39 8.79 1.05
CA ASP A 223 -2.92 10.14 0.72
C ASP A 223 -3.67 11.18 1.57
N TYR A 224 -5.00 11.08 1.69
CA TYR A 224 -5.84 11.96 2.54
C TYR A 224 -5.46 11.91 4.02
N THR A 225 -5.19 10.71 4.54
CA THR A 225 -4.88 10.53 5.97
C THR A 225 -3.44 10.88 6.30
N SER A 226 -2.51 10.74 5.35
CA SER A 226 -1.10 11.08 5.54
C SER A 226 -0.81 12.58 5.39
N ARG A 227 -1.75 13.36 4.81
CA ARG A 227 -1.67 14.82 4.65
C ARG A 227 -0.46 15.34 3.87
N PHE A 228 0.25 14.47 3.15
CA PHE A 228 1.50 14.84 2.46
C PHE A 228 1.32 15.91 1.39
N TYR A 229 0.10 16.11 0.88
CA TYR A 229 -0.23 17.16 -0.11
C TYR A 229 -0.65 18.49 0.53
N LEU A 230 -0.92 18.54 1.84
CA LEU A 230 -1.20 19.81 2.50
C LEU A 230 0.07 20.64 2.59
N PRO A 231 -0.01 21.98 2.49
CA PRO A 231 1.08 22.87 2.84
C PRO A 231 1.65 22.50 4.21
N PHE A 232 2.97 22.58 4.37
CA PHE A 232 3.66 22.14 5.60
C PHE A 232 3.01 22.65 6.90
N LEU A 233 2.47 23.87 6.89
CA LEU A 233 1.82 24.49 8.05
C LEU A 233 0.42 23.94 8.37
N GLU A 234 -0.24 23.30 7.41
CA GLU A 234 -1.58 22.72 7.54
C GLU A 234 -1.52 21.21 7.88
N GLN A 235 -0.33 20.60 7.78
CA GLN A 235 -0.14 19.17 8.06
C GLN A 235 -0.39 18.79 9.52
N ASP A 236 -0.24 19.72 10.46
CA ASP A 236 -0.38 19.50 11.90
C ASP A 236 -1.74 19.95 12.47
N GLU A 237 -2.62 20.55 11.66
CA GLU A 237 -3.92 21.03 12.15
C GLU A 237 -4.85 19.86 12.52
N PRO A 238 -5.42 19.77 13.73
CA PRO A 238 -6.28 18.65 14.08
C PRO A 238 -7.49 18.58 13.13
N LEU A 239 -7.82 17.38 12.62
CA LEU A 239 -9.06 17.17 11.88
C LEU A 239 -10.21 17.62 12.76
N SER A 240 -10.94 18.67 12.37
CA SER A 240 -12.16 19.02 13.09
C SER A 240 -13.12 17.83 13.00
N ALA A 241 -13.54 17.34 14.16
CA ALA A 241 -14.43 16.17 14.25
C ALA A 241 -15.81 16.41 13.61
N GLU A 242 -16.09 17.63 13.14
CA GLU A 242 -17.39 18.09 12.64
C GLU A 242 -17.69 17.76 11.16
N LYS A 243 -16.77 17.11 10.44
CA LYS A 243 -17.04 16.62 9.07
C LYS A 243 -17.11 15.09 8.97
N LYS A 244 -17.71 14.44 9.96
CA LYS A 244 -18.17 13.04 9.87
C LYS A 244 -19.71 13.00 9.90
N ASN A 245 -20.33 13.45 8.81
CA ASN A 245 -21.70 13.10 8.45
C ASN A 245 -21.67 12.61 7.01
#